data_AF-W6M7T1-F1
#
_entry.id   AF-W6M7T1-F1
#
_cell.length_a   1.000
_cell.length_b   1.000
_cell.length_c   1.000
_cell.angle_alpha   90.00
_cell.angle_beta   90.00
_cell.angle_gamma   90.00
#
_symmetry.space_group_name_H-M   'P 1'
#
loop_
_entity.id
_entity.type
_entity.pdbx_description
1 polymer ?
#
loop_
_entity_poly.entity_id
_entity_poly.type
_entity_poly.pdbx_seq_one_letter_code
_entity_poly.pdbx_strand_id
1 'polypeptide(L)'
;MSYMNATATDQINLSASETAESELEARVFAERIAALYRLTPFNLVAATVFSTIMVGVLIEGGNWQALLLWWIATNSVVIWRYQLIRAYRRADDALTHAKQWERRFVLRTALAGLLWGLLGSVFYPPPGNPNQTVALMAITGIAAVSVFSMSGSAKSYTAMVIPMLVPAAIYLILFGGRSEQIIGIGGFLVMFIPLALVSVRRLERNAVEVLRLRFQLVDALEKAKQAKEAAEAANSAKSQFLANMSHEIRTPLNAPDYPHLFCLYTQYVTRNLVLL
;
A
#
# COMPACT_ATOMS: atom_id res chain seq x y z
N MET A 1 -35.72 -17.79 -27.62
CA MET A 1 -35.47 -16.75 -26.61
C MET A 1 -34.47 -17.15 -25.50
N SER A 2 -34.15 -18.43 -25.29
CA SER A 2 -33.20 -18.84 -24.21
C SER A 2 -31.72 -18.50 -24.48
N TYR A 3 -31.27 -18.54 -25.74
CA TYR A 3 -29.85 -18.32 -26.10
C TYR A 3 -29.39 -16.85 -26.12
N MET A 4 -30.30 -15.87 -26.09
CA MET A 4 -29.95 -14.44 -26.03
C MET A 4 -29.76 -13.91 -24.58
N ASN A 5 -30.27 -14.63 -23.57
CA ASN A 5 -30.12 -14.22 -22.16
C ASN A 5 -28.78 -14.63 -21.55
N ALA A 6 -28.15 -15.72 -22.05
CA ALA A 6 -26.85 -16.18 -21.57
C ALA A 6 -25.73 -15.19 -21.92
N THR A 7 -25.71 -14.67 -23.16
CA THR A 7 -24.74 -13.68 -23.62
C THR A 7 -24.88 -12.32 -22.94
N ALA A 8 -26.11 -11.88 -22.63
CA ALA A 8 -26.34 -10.64 -21.89
C ALA A 8 -25.88 -10.76 -20.42
N THR A 9 -26.11 -11.91 -19.78
CA THR A 9 -25.69 -12.15 -18.39
C THR A 9 -24.17 -12.28 -18.28
N ASP A 10 -23.51 -12.93 -19.25
CA ASP A 10 -22.05 -13.01 -19.30
C ASP A 10 -21.39 -11.65 -19.53
N GLN A 11 -21.96 -10.79 -20.39
CA GLN A 11 -21.46 -9.43 -20.58
C GLN A 11 -21.60 -8.54 -19.32
N ILE A 12 -22.71 -8.69 -18.59
CA ILE A 12 -22.92 -7.98 -17.31
C ILE A 12 -21.91 -8.46 -16.26
N ASN A 13 -21.65 -9.76 -16.16
CA ASN A 13 -20.67 -10.31 -15.22
C ASN A 13 -19.22 -9.91 -15.58
N LEU A 14 -18.87 -9.89 -16.87
CA LEU A 14 -17.55 -9.44 -17.35
C LEU A 14 -17.32 -7.96 -17.03
N SER A 15 -18.29 -7.10 -17.37
CA SER A 15 -18.20 -5.66 -17.07
C SER A 15 -18.14 -5.36 -15.57
N ALA A 16 -18.92 -6.09 -14.74
CA ALA A 16 -18.85 -5.95 -13.28
C ALA A 16 -17.49 -6.39 -12.71
N SER A 17 -16.90 -7.46 -13.27
CA SER A 17 -15.56 -7.94 -12.89
C SER A 17 -14.47 -6.95 -13.28
N GLU A 18 -14.51 -6.40 -14.49
CA GLU A 18 -13.55 -5.39 -14.97
C GLU A 18 -13.63 -4.10 -14.13
N THR A 19 -14.84 -3.69 -13.74
CA THR A 19 -15.05 -2.50 -12.91
C THR A 19 -14.48 -2.71 -11.51
N ALA A 20 -14.71 -3.88 -10.91
CA ALA A 20 -14.18 -4.23 -9.59
C ALA A 20 -12.64 -4.34 -9.58
N GLU A 21 -12.05 -4.90 -10.65
CA GLU A 21 -10.59 -4.96 -10.80
C GLU A 21 -9.97 -3.58 -10.96
N SER A 22 -10.60 -2.70 -11.76
CA SER A 22 -10.15 -1.31 -11.93
C SER A 22 -10.20 -0.52 -10.62
N GLU A 23 -11.26 -0.70 -9.83
CA GLU A 23 -11.40 -0.06 -8.53
C GLU A 23 -10.35 -0.56 -7.52
N LEU A 24 -10.08 -1.86 -7.50
CA LEU A 24 -9.02 -2.46 -6.69
C LEU A 24 -7.65 -1.89 -7.06
N GLU A 25 -7.33 -1.78 -8.35
CA GLU A 25 -6.07 -1.18 -8.80
C GLU A 25 -5.93 0.29 -8.38
N ALA A 26 -7.02 1.06 -8.46
CA ALA A 26 -7.03 2.45 -8.00
C ALA A 26 -6.78 2.56 -6.48
N ARG A 27 -7.41 1.69 -5.68
CA ARG A 27 -7.20 1.61 -4.22
C ARG A 27 -5.77 1.20 -3.86
N VAL A 28 -5.23 0.19 -4.52
CA VAL A 28 -3.83 -0.25 -4.35
C VAL A 28 -2.87 0.89 -4.68
N PHE A 29 -3.08 1.59 -5.80
CA PHE A 29 -2.25 2.72 -6.17
C PHE A 29 -2.31 3.85 -5.13
N ALA A 30 -3.51 4.22 -4.68
CA ALA A 30 -3.67 5.28 -3.69
C ALA A 30 -3.00 4.93 -2.35
N GLU A 31 -3.13 3.69 -1.87
CA GLU A 31 -2.50 3.24 -0.62
C GLU A 31 -0.96 3.24 -0.71
N ARG A 32 -0.39 2.91 -1.87
CA ARG A 32 1.06 3.04 -2.11
C ARG A 32 1.53 4.49 -2.00
N ILE A 33 0.79 5.42 -2.58
CA ILE A 33 1.10 6.85 -2.49
C ILE A 33 0.94 7.32 -1.03
N ALA A 34 -0.09 6.87 -0.32
CA ALA A 34 -0.27 7.18 1.11
C ALA A 34 0.93 6.69 1.95
N ALA A 35 1.42 5.48 1.69
CA ALA A 35 2.62 4.95 2.35
C ALA A 35 3.87 5.81 2.08
N LEU A 36 4.05 6.31 0.86
CA LEU A 36 5.13 7.23 0.49
C LEU A 36 5.09 8.51 1.36
N TYR A 37 3.92 9.14 1.48
CA TYR A 37 3.72 10.33 2.31
C TYR A 37 3.88 10.06 3.82
N ARG A 38 3.58 8.83 4.27
CA ARG A 38 3.76 8.41 5.66
C ARG A 38 5.24 8.26 6.05
N LEU A 39 6.07 7.72 5.17
CA LEU A 39 7.50 7.46 5.42
C LEU A 39 8.39 8.70 5.23
N THR A 40 7.98 9.65 4.38
CA THR A 40 8.84 10.79 3.99
C THR A 40 9.30 11.71 5.13
N PRO A 41 8.53 12.02 6.20
CA PRO A 41 8.98 12.93 7.26
C PRO A 41 10.30 12.51 7.91
N PHE A 42 10.52 11.21 8.10
CA PHE A 42 11.78 10.69 8.62
C PHE A 42 12.96 11.05 7.70
N ASN A 43 12.78 10.90 6.38
CA ASN A 43 13.80 11.27 5.39
C ASN A 43 14.09 12.77 5.37
N LEU A 44 13.09 13.62 5.66
CA LEU A 44 13.27 15.07 5.72
C LEU A 44 14.18 15.48 6.89
N VAL A 45 13.95 14.89 8.07
CA VAL A 45 14.82 15.11 9.24
C VAL A 45 16.24 14.63 8.94
N ALA A 46 16.38 13.42 8.39
CA ALA A 46 17.67 12.87 8.00
C ALA A 46 18.38 13.79 6.99
N ALA A 47 17.68 14.32 5.98
CA ALA A 47 18.25 15.22 4.99
C ALA A 47 18.77 16.53 5.60
N THR A 48 18.06 17.11 6.58
CA THR A 48 18.54 18.30 7.32
C THR A 48 19.78 17.99 8.15
N VAL A 49 19.80 16.85 8.84
CA VAL A 49 20.98 16.42 9.62
C VAL A 49 22.18 16.20 8.70
N PHE A 50 22.02 15.40 7.63
CA PHE A 50 23.12 15.11 6.70
C PHE A 50 23.62 16.38 5.99
N SER A 51 22.73 17.26 5.52
CA SER A 51 23.16 18.51 4.86
C SER A 51 23.96 19.41 5.81
N THR A 52 23.58 19.46 7.09
CA THR A 52 24.32 20.23 8.12
C THR A 52 25.68 19.62 8.41
N ILE A 53 25.77 18.28 8.51
CA ILE A 53 27.05 17.58 8.68
C ILE A 53 27.96 17.83 7.47
N MET A 54 27.42 17.78 6.25
CA MET A 54 28.22 18.01 5.03
C MET A 54 28.79 19.42 4.96
N VAL A 55 28.06 20.44 5.41
CA VAL A 55 28.65 21.79 5.54
C VAL A 55 29.84 21.77 6.49
N GLY A 56 29.70 21.18 7.67
CA GLY A 56 30.79 21.09 8.65
C GLY A 56 32.02 20.35 8.12
N VAL A 57 31.83 19.27 7.35
CA VAL A 57 32.92 18.51 6.73
C VAL A 57 33.61 19.30 5.61
N LEU A 58 32.83 20.01 4.78
CA LEU A 58 33.36 20.62 3.56
C LEU A 58 33.80 22.08 3.71
N ILE A 59 33.52 22.72 4.84
CA ILE A 59 33.78 24.16 5.05
C ILE A 59 35.25 24.53 4.94
N GLU A 60 36.16 23.65 5.40
CA GLU A 60 37.60 23.92 5.41
C GLU A 60 38.25 23.83 4.02
N GLY A 61 37.60 23.13 3.08
CA GLY A 61 38.16 22.85 1.76
C GLY A 61 37.55 23.64 0.59
N GLY A 62 36.57 24.51 0.85
CA GLY A 62 35.77 25.12 -0.22
C GLY A 62 35.24 26.52 0.07
N ASN A 63 34.51 27.07 -0.90
CA ASN A 63 33.85 28.37 -0.74
C ASN A 63 32.68 28.24 0.25
N TRP A 64 32.90 28.69 1.49
CA TRP A 64 31.92 28.65 2.58
C TRP A 64 30.61 29.36 2.23
N GLN A 65 30.64 30.43 1.42
CA GLN A 65 29.42 31.14 1.00
C GLN A 65 28.56 30.26 0.09
N ALA A 66 29.19 29.57 -0.86
CA ALA A 66 28.50 28.65 -1.76
C ALA A 66 27.92 27.44 -1.00
N LEU A 67 28.64 26.92 -0.01
CA LEU A 67 28.16 25.84 0.86
C LEU A 67 26.96 26.29 1.73
N LEU A 68 27.00 27.51 2.29
CA LEU A 68 25.87 28.07 3.02
C LEU A 68 24.64 28.26 2.12
N LEU A 69 24.82 28.79 0.91
CA LEU A 69 23.72 28.92 -0.06
C LEU A 69 23.13 27.57 -0.43
N TRP A 70 23.97 26.55 -0.65
CA TRP A 70 23.53 25.18 -0.89
C TRP A 70 22.75 24.60 0.30
N TRP A 71 23.20 24.85 1.53
CA TRP A 71 22.51 24.40 2.74
C TRP A 71 21.15 25.08 2.91
N ILE A 72 21.06 26.40 2.68
CA ILE A 72 19.81 27.16 2.70
C ILE A 72 18.86 26.61 1.62
N ALA A 73 19.35 26.37 0.40
CA ALA A 73 18.55 25.83 -0.69
C ALA A 73 18.02 24.42 -0.36
N THR A 74 18.87 23.54 0.18
CA THR A 74 18.51 22.17 0.57
C THR A 74 17.45 22.17 1.66
N ASN A 75 17.60 22.98 2.70
CA ASN A 75 16.62 23.07 3.78
C ASN A 75 15.33 23.78 3.35
N SER A 76 15.39 24.73 2.41
CA SER A 76 14.20 25.32 1.79
C SER A 76 13.39 24.28 1.03
N VAL A 77 14.05 23.36 0.29
CA VAL A 77 13.39 22.23 -0.37
C VAL A 77 12.81 21.25 0.66
N VAL A 78 13.48 21.01 1.79
CA VAL A 78 12.93 20.19 2.89
C VAL A 78 11.64 20.80 3.43
N ILE A 79 11.62 22.11 3.71
CA ILE A 79 10.41 22.82 4.17
C ILE A 79 9.31 22.74 3.12
N TRP A 80 9.64 22.97 1.84
CA TRP A 80 8.69 22.89 0.75
C TRP A 80 8.10 21.48 0.58
N ARG A 81 8.90 20.42 0.79
CA ARG A 81 8.41 19.03 0.80
C ARG A 81 7.55 18.74 2.02
N TYR A 82 7.90 19.26 3.20
CA TYR A 82 7.08 19.14 4.40
C TYR A 82 5.69 19.77 4.21
N GLN A 83 5.62 20.95 3.58
CA GLN A 83 4.35 21.58 3.22
C GLN A 83 3.49 20.70 2.31
N LEU A 84 4.09 19.98 1.35
CA LEU A 84 3.36 19.02 0.51
C LEU A 84 2.74 17.90 1.35
N ILE A 85 3.50 17.34 2.30
CA ILE A 85 3.03 16.27 3.18
C ILE A 85 1.89 16.76 4.05
N ARG A 86 2.02 17.97 4.61
CA ARG A 86 0.96 18.60 5.41
C ARG A 86 -0.29 18.87 4.58
N ALA A 87 -0.15 19.29 3.32
CA ALA A 87 -1.27 19.47 2.41
C ALA A 87 -1.95 18.13 2.09
N TYR A 88 -1.17 17.08 1.79
CA TYR A 88 -1.70 15.73 1.53
C TYR A 88 -2.50 15.18 2.72
N ARG A 89 -1.97 15.32 3.94
CA ARG A 89 -2.65 14.84 5.17
C ARG A 89 -3.95 15.57 5.50
N ARG A 90 -4.17 16.75 4.93
CA ARG A 90 -5.38 17.57 5.14
C ARG A 90 -6.38 17.42 3.99
N ALA A 91 -6.01 16.73 2.93
CA ALA A 91 -6.83 16.65 1.74
C ALA A 91 -7.76 15.44 1.84
N ASP A 92 -9.06 15.68 1.73
CA ASP A 92 -10.09 14.62 1.72
C ASP A 92 -10.13 13.86 0.37
N ASP A 93 -9.39 14.35 -0.63
CA ASP A 93 -9.36 13.85 -2.01
C ASP A 93 -8.18 12.91 -2.31
N ALA A 94 -7.48 12.44 -1.27
CA ALA A 94 -6.23 11.69 -1.42
C ALA A 94 -6.38 10.40 -2.25
N LEU A 95 -7.55 9.74 -2.18
CA LEU A 95 -7.87 8.54 -2.96
C LEU A 95 -8.19 8.87 -4.43
N THR A 96 -8.94 9.93 -4.69
CA THR A 96 -9.42 10.29 -6.04
C THR A 96 -8.32 10.94 -6.90
N HIS A 97 -7.44 11.74 -6.28
CA HIS A 97 -6.37 12.47 -6.97
C HIS A 97 -4.96 11.89 -6.75
N ALA A 98 -4.85 10.60 -6.41
CA ALA A 98 -3.57 9.95 -6.10
C ALA A 98 -2.47 10.19 -7.17
N LYS A 99 -2.81 10.16 -8.47
CA LYS A 99 -1.86 10.40 -9.57
C LYS A 99 -1.27 11.82 -9.54
N GLN A 100 -2.09 12.82 -9.20
CA GLN A 100 -1.62 14.21 -9.09
C GLN A 100 -0.69 14.37 -7.89
N TRP A 101 -1.02 13.73 -6.77
CA TRP A 101 -0.18 13.70 -5.58
C TRP A 101 1.16 12.99 -5.83
N GLU A 102 1.18 11.89 -6.62
CA GLU A 102 2.43 11.27 -7.08
C GLU A 102 3.27 12.26 -7.90
N ARG A 103 2.67 12.89 -8.94
CA ARG A 103 3.39 13.82 -9.82
C ARG A 103 4.01 14.99 -9.04
N ARG A 104 3.25 15.58 -8.11
CA ARG A 104 3.75 16.63 -7.22
C ARG A 104 4.93 16.12 -6.40
N PHE A 105 4.81 14.94 -5.80
CA PHE A 105 5.88 14.34 -4.99
C PHE A 105 7.17 14.09 -5.81
N VAL A 106 7.03 13.50 -7.00
CA VAL A 106 8.14 13.23 -7.93
C VAL A 106 8.88 14.52 -8.27
N LEU A 107 8.14 15.58 -8.64
CA LEU A 107 8.74 16.87 -9.02
C LEU A 107 9.55 17.48 -7.87
N ARG A 108 9.02 17.50 -6.64
CA ARG A 108 9.75 18.06 -5.49
C ARG A 108 10.96 17.21 -5.11
N THR A 109 10.89 15.91 -5.36
CA THR A 109 11.99 14.98 -5.08
C THR A 109 13.10 15.09 -6.12
N ALA A 110 12.77 15.36 -7.39
CA ALA A 110 13.75 15.64 -8.43
C ALA A 110 14.66 16.81 -8.05
N LEU A 111 14.07 17.88 -7.51
CA LEU A 111 14.83 19.04 -7.04
C LEU A 111 15.77 18.70 -5.88
N ALA A 112 15.34 17.85 -4.95
CA ALA A 112 16.21 17.35 -3.89
C ALA A 112 17.37 16.53 -4.45
N GLY A 113 17.10 15.66 -5.44
CA GLY A 113 18.14 14.88 -6.14
C GLY A 113 19.18 15.76 -6.82
N LEU A 114 18.74 16.83 -7.50
CA LEU A 114 19.63 17.81 -8.13
C LEU A 114 20.55 18.50 -7.10
N LEU A 115 19.99 18.96 -5.99
CA LEU A 115 20.79 19.62 -4.94
C LEU A 115 21.82 18.67 -4.33
N TRP A 116 21.44 17.42 -4.05
CA TRP A 116 22.40 16.42 -3.58
C TRP A 116 23.44 16.04 -4.65
N GLY A 117 23.10 16.12 -5.93
CA GLY A 117 24.06 15.92 -7.04
C GLY A 117 25.15 16.97 -7.11
N LEU A 118 24.88 18.20 -6.63
CA LEU A 118 25.91 19.25 -6.52
C LEU A 118 27.03 18.84 -5.55
N LEU A 119 26.73 18.05 -4.52
CA LEU A 119 27.72 17.57 -3.56
C LEU A 119 28.76 16.64 -4.20
N GLY A 120 28.32 15.77 -5.13
CA GLY A 120 29.18 14.83 -5.84
C GLY A 120 29.88 15.41 -7.07
N SER A 121 29.65 16.69 -7.39
CA SER A 121 30.20 17.34 -8.59
C SER A 121 30.79 18.72 -8.28
N VAL A 122 29.95 19.74 -8.09
CA VAL A 122 30.37 21.13 -7.87
C VAL A 122 31.13 21.33 -6.56
N PHE A 123 30.65 20.70 -5.48
CA PHE A 123 31.28 20.77 -4.16
C PHE A 123 32.20 19.57 -3.88
N TYR A 124 32.52 18.78 -4.91
CA TYR A 124 33.38 17.61 -4.73
C TYR A 124 34.81 18.06 -4.38
N PRO A 125 35.41 17.57 -3.28
CA PRO A 125 36.74 18.00 -2.88
C PRO A 125 37.82 17.64 -3.90
N PRO A 126 38.89 18.45 -4.01
CA PRO A 126 39.99 18.19 -4.94
C PRO A 126 40.73 16.87 -4.62
N PRO A 127 41.40 16.25 -5.61
CA PRO A 127 42.15 15.01 -5.43
C PRO A 127 43.14 15.06 -4.25
N GLY A 128 43.14 14.00 -3.44
CA GLY A 128 44.00 13.88 -2.26
C GLY A 128 43.40 14.46 -0.97
N ASN A 129 42.22 15.09 -1.03
CA ASN A 129 41.51 15.55 0.16
C ASN A 129 40.75 14.38 0.83
N PRO A 130 40.92 14.12 2.14
CA PRO A 130 40.24 13.02 2.84
C PRO A 130 38.70 13.13 2.80
N ASN A 131 38.16 14.33 2.60
CA ASN A 131 36.72 14.58 2.56
C ASN A 131 36.05 14.01 1.29
N GLN A 132 36.81 13.60 0.26
CA GLN A 132 36.27 12.95 -0.94
C GLN A 132 35.50 11.68 -0.59
N THR A 133 36.09 10.83 0.25
CA THR A 133 35.45 9.57 0.68
C THR A 133 34.17 9.84 1.44
N VAL A 134 34.15 10.86 2.31
CA VAL A 134 32.98 11.24 3.08
C VAL A 134 31.85 11.71 2.16
N ALA A 135 32.14 12.54 1.15
CA ALA A 135 31.16 13.00 0.17
C ALA A 135 30.57 11.83 -0.64
N LEU A 136 31.41 10.90 -1.10
CA LEU A 136 30.96 9.69 -1.83
C LEU A 136 30.11 8.77 -0.96
N MET A 137 30.51 8.54 0.30
CA MET A 137 29.75 7.74 1.25
C MET A 137 28.37 8.38 1.52
N ALA A 138 28.32 9.70 1.68
CA ALA A 138 27.07 10.42 1.90
C ALA A 138 26.10 10.25 0.73
N ILE A 139 26.54 10.55 -0.51
CA ILE A 139 25.64 10.45 -1.67
C ILE A 139 25.23 9.00 -1.95
N THR A 140 26.14 8.05 -1.81
CA THR A 140 25.84 6.63 -2.06
C THR A 140 24.93 6.06 -0.98
N GLY A 141 25.17 6.40 0.30
CA GLY A 141 24.35 5.98 1.42
C GLY A 141 22.93 6.55 1.36
N ILE A 142 22.79 7.84 1.05
CA ILE A 142 21.48 8.46 0.85
C ILE A 142 20.74 7.81 -0.32
N ALA A 143 21.41 7.55 -1.44
CA ALA A 143 20.82 6.85 -2.57
C ALA A 143 20.36 5.43 -2.19
N ALA A 144 21.16 4.68 -1.44
CA ALA A 144 20.84 3.32 -1.03
C ALA A 144 19.64 3.27 -0.08
N VAL A 145 19.60 4.13 0.94
CA VAL A 145 18.48 4.21 1.89
C VAL A 145 17.19 4.62 1.18
N SER A 146 17.30 5.52 0.20
CA SER A 146 16.14 6.03 -0.54
C SER A 146 15.43 4.94 -1.35
N VAL A 147 16.09 3.82 -1.71
CA VAL A 147 15.45 2.67 -2.36
C VAL A 147 14.27 2.14 -1.54
N PHE A 148 14.45 2.03 -0.22
CA PHE A 148 13.44 1.47 0.67
C PHE A 148 12.34 2.47 0.99
N SER A 149 12.72 3.69 1.38
CA SER A 149 11.76 4.72 1.78
C SER A 149 10.94 5.30 0.62
N MET A 150 11.35 5.04 -0.64
CA MET A 150 10.65 5.49 -1.84
C MET A 150 10.05 4.34 -2.67
N SER A 151 10.06 3.11 -2.14
CA SER A 151 9.51 1.91 -2.79
C SER A 151 8.02 2.02 -3.21
N GLY A 152 7.28 2.97 -2.63
CA GLY A 152 5.90 3.29 -3.04
C GLY A 152 5.78 3.84 -4.47
N SER A 153 6.87 4.34 -5.09
CA SER A 153 6.90 4.83 -6.47
C SER A 153 8.34 4.83 -7.02
N ALA A 154 8.67 3.90 -7.93
CA ALA A 154 9.98 3.86 -8.59
C ALA A 154 10.27 5.13 -9.39
N LYS A 155 9.23 5.82 -9.88
CA LYS A 155 9.38 7.14 -10.54
C LYS A 155 10.00 8.15 -9.58
N SER A 156 9.53 8.17 -8.33
CA SER A 156 10.03 9.10 -7.30
C SER A 156 11.49 8.81 -6.98
N TYR A 157 11.86 7.54 -6.81
CA TYR A 157 13.26 7.14 -6.60
C TYR A 157 14.15 7.51 -7.78
N THR A 158 13.72 7.19 -9.00
CA THR A 158 14.46 7.47 -10.24
C THR A 158 14.71 8.98 -10.40
N ALA A 159 13.69 9.79 -10.10
CA ALA A 159 13.79 11.25 -10.14
C ALA A 159 14.79 11.81 -9.11
N MET A 160 15.03 11.11 -8.00
CA MET A 160 16.07 11.50 -7.04
C MET A 160 17.46 11.02 -7.46
N VAL A 161 17.59 9.72 -7.79
CA VAL A 161 18.91 9.11 -7.95
C VAL A 161 19.62 9.52 -9.23
N ILE A 162 18.91 9.70 -10.35
CA ILE A 162 19.55 10.07 -11.62
C ILE A 162 20.21 11.44 -11.50
N PRO A 163 19.51 12.51 -11.09
CA PRO A 163 20.14 13.83 -10.97
C PRO A 163 21.17 13.93 -9.84
N MET A 164 21.16 12.97 -8.92
CA MET A 164 22.09 12.91 -7.80
C MET A 164 23.41 12.21 -8.17
N LEU A 165 23.34 11.03 -8.80
CA LEU A 165 24.51 10.19 -9.06
C LEU A 165 25.09 10.35 -10.46
N VAL A 166 24.29 10.70 -11.48
CA VAL A 166 24.82 10.84 -12.85
C VAL A 166 25.78 12.03 -12.97
N PRO A 167 25.46 13.25 -12.48
CA PRO A 167 26.42 14.35 -12.52
C PRO A 167 27.68 14.05 -11.71
N ALA A 168 27.55 13.37 -10.58
CA ALA A 168 28.69 12.92 -9.79
C ALA A 168 29.56 11.92 -10.56
N ALA A 169 28.96 10.91 -11.19
CA ALA A 169 29.68 9.94 -12.01
C ALA A 169 30.41 10.63 -13.18
N ILE A 170 29.76 11.56 -13.89
CA ILE A 170 30.38 12.33 -14.97
C ILE A 170 31.58 13.12 -14.44
N TYR A 171 31.43 13.79 -13.29
CA TYR A 171 32.51 14.54 -12.68
C TYR A 171 33.71 13.64 -12.34
N LEU A 172 33.47 12.50 -11.68
CA LEU A 172 34.52 11.55 -11.32
C LEU A 172 35.24 10.96 -12.54
N ILE A 173 34.52 10.78 -13.66
CA ILE A 173 35.08 10.26 -14.90
C ILE A 173 35.97 11.29 -15.59
N LEU A 174 35.53 12.54 -15.65
CA LEU A 174 36.22 13.59 -16.40
C LEU A 174 37.37 14.23 -15.62
N PHE A 175 37.22 14.40 -14.30
CA PHE A 175 38.15 15.17 -13.46
C PHE A 175 38.78 14.35 -12.33
N GLY A 176 38.30 13.14 -12.08
CA GLY A 176 38.83 12.27 -11.04
C GLY A 176 40.11 11.55 -11.45
N GLY A 177 40.86 11.07 -10.44
CA GLY A 177 41.97 10.15 -10.63
C GLY A 177 41.52 8.75 -11.03
N ARG A 178 42.46 7.82 -11.11
CA ARG A 178 42.19 6.45 -11.59
C ARG A 178 41.16 5.72 -10.72
N SER A 179 41.25 5.89 -9.40
CA SER A 179 40.31 5.34 -8.42
C SER A 179 38.90 5.91 -8.58
N GLU A 180 38.79 7.22 -8.75
CA GLU A 180 37.53 7.95 -8.89
C GLU A 180 36.84 7.58 -10.21
N GLN A 181 37.59 7.44 -11.30
CA GLN A 181 37.06 6.97 -12.58
C GLN A 181 36.46 5.56 -12.46
N ILE A 182 37.10 4.66 -11.72
CA ILE A 182 36.57 3.30 -11.46
C ILE A 182 35.28 3.39 -10.66
N ILE A 183 35.19 4.28 -9.66
CA ILE A 183 33.97 4.51 -8.89
C ILE A 183 32.86 5.10 -9.77
N GLY A 184 33.18 6.07 -10.63
CA GLY A 184 32.22 6.70 -11.54
C GLY A 184 31.61 5.72 -12.54
N ILE A 185 32.45 4.99 -13.29
CA ILE A 185 32.00 4.04 -14.31
C ILE A 185 31.49 2.75 -13.67
N GLY A 186 32.38 2.05 -12.97
CA GLY A 186 32.10 0.72 -12.41
C GLY A 186 31.13 0.81 -11.23
N GLY A 187 31.40 1.69 -10.28
CA GLY A 187 30.59 1.86 -9.08
C GLY A 187 29.20 2.43 -9.36
N PHE A 188 29.09 3.60 -9.99
CA PHE A 188 27.80 4.28 -10.17
C PHE A 188 27.05 3.85 -11.43
N LEU A 189 27.64 3.99 -12.62
CA LEU A 189 26.91 3.79 -13.89
C LEU A 189 26.62 2.31 -14.19
N VAL A 190 27.58 1.43 -13.93
CA VAL A 190 27.46 -0.01 -14.26
C VAL A 190 26.83 -0.81 -13.13
N MET A 191 27.20 -0.52 -11.87
CA MET A 191 26.75 -1.32 -10.73
C MET A 191 25.56 -0.69 -9.99
N PHE A 192 25.76 0.46 -9.32
CA PHE A 192 24.82 0.98 -8.36
C PHE A 192 23.49 1.43 -8.99
N ILE A 193 23.53 2.27 -10.02
CA ILE A 193 22.31 2.83 -10.63
C ILE A 193 21.44 1.69 -11.23
N PRO A 194 21.96 0.80 -12.07
CA PRO A 194 21.15 -0.30 -12.62
C PRO A 194 20.58 -1.21 -11.54
N LEU A 195 21.42 -1.63 -10.58
CA LEU A 195 20.98 -2.50 -9.48
C LEU A 195 19.90 -1.83 -8.63
N ALA A 196 20.05 -0.54 -8.32
CA ALA A 196 19.09 0.17 -7.52
C ALA A 196 17.76 0.41 -8.27
N LEU A 197 17.80 0.68 -9.58
CA LEU A 197 16.59 0.80 -10.41
C LEU A 197 15.85 -0.54 -10.54
N VAL A 198 16.57 -1.66 -10.64
CA VAL A 198 15.97 -3.00 -10.59
C VAL A 198 15.37 -3.25 -9.20
N SER A 199 16.11 -2.93 -8.15
CA SER A 199 15.70 -3.15 -6.76
C SER A 199 14.43 -2.38 -6.40
N VAL A 200 14.35 -1.08 -6.75
CA VAL A 200 13.15 -0.28 -6.44
C VAL A 200 11.94 -0.76 -7.23
N ARG A 201 12.10 -1.17 -8.50
CA ARG A 201 11.00 -1.73 -9.30
C ARG A 201 10.51 -3.06 -8.72
N ARG A 202 11.42 -3.89 -8.21
CA ARG A 202 11.08 -5.13 -7.50
C ARG A 202 10.31 -4.83 -6.22
N LEU A 203 10.78 -3.90 -5.40
CA LEU A 203 10.10 -3.50 -4.17
C LEU A 203 8.71 -2.90 -4.46
N GLU A 204 8.58 -2.08 -5.49
CA GLU A 204 7.30 -1.52 -5.92
C GLU A 204 6.30 -2.62 -6.30
N ARG A 205 6.73 -3.60 -7.12
CA ARG A 205 5.90 -4.74 -7.51
C ARG A 205 5.47 -5.57 -6.30
N ASN A 206 6.41 -5.87 -5.39
CA ASN A 206 6.10 -6.60 -4.17
C ASN A 206 5.08 -5.84 -3.30
N ALA A 207 5.22 -4.51 -3.19
CA ALA A 207 4.27 -3.69 -2.45
C ALA A 207 2.87 -3.70 -3.07
N VAL A 208 2.77 -3.67 -4.42
CA VAL A 208 1.49 -3.82 -5.14
C VAL A 208 0.84 -5.16 -4.84
N GLU A 209 1.61 -6.25 -4.92
CA GLU A 209 1.11 -7.61 -4.72
C GLU A 209 0.60 -7.82 -3.29
N VAL A 210 1.38 -7.38 -2.29
CA VAL A 210 0.98 -7.45 -0.88
C VAL A 210 -0.31 -6.66 -0.62
N LEU A 211 -0.45 -5.46 -1.19
CA LEU A 211 -1.66 -4.65 -1.05
C LEU A 211 -2.87 -5.27 -1.76
N ARG A 212 -2.68 -5.82 -2.97
CA ARG A 212 -3.72 -6.51 -3.72
C ARG A 212 -4.24 -7.72 -2.94
N LEU A 213 -3.34 -8.58 -2.45
CA LEU A 213 -3.69 -9.74 -1.63
C LEU A 213 -4.39 -9.34 -0.32
N ARG A 214 -3.92 -8.26 0.32
CA ARG A 214 -4.57 -7.74 1.54
C ARG A 214 -6.02 -7.34 1.29
N PHE A 215 -6.30 -6.61 0.21
CA PHE A 215 -7.67 -6.20 -0.11
C PHE A 215 -8.55 -7.39 -0.49
N GLN A 216 -8.05 -8.32 -1.30
CA GLN A 216 -8.77 -9.54 -1.64
C GLN A 216 -9.10 -10.39 -0.41
N LEU A 217 -8.18 -10.48 0.55
CA LEU A 217 -8.41 -11.19 1.81
C LEU A 217 -9.53 -10.52 2.63
N VAL A 218 -9.52 -9.19 2.71
CA VAL A 218 -10.58 -8.43 3.41
C VAL A 218 -11.94 -8.68 2.75
N ASP A 219 -12.02 -8.62 1.42
CA ASP A 219 -13.28 -8.86 0.69
C ASP A 219 -13.76 -10.32 0.85
N ALA A 220 -12.84 -11.29 0.84
CA ALA A 220 -13.18 -12.70 1.04
C ALA A 220 -13.68 -12.97 2.47
N LEU A 221 -13.07 -12.34 3.48
CA LEU A 221 -13.53 -12.45 4.87
C LEU A 221 -14.93 -11.86 5.05
N GLU A 222 -15.21 -10.72 4.42
CA GLU A 222 -16.54 -10.09 4.49
C GLU A 222 -17.61 -10.97 3.83
N LYS A 223 -17.34 -11.54 2.64
CA LYS A 223 -18.25 -12.49 1.98
C LYS A 223 -18.47 -13.75 2.82
N ALA A 224 -17.41 -14.30 3.42
CA ALA A 224 -17.51 -15.48 4.28
C ALA A 224 -18.35 -15.20 5.53
N LYS A 225 -18.22 -14.02 6.12
CA LYS A 225 -19.03 -13.57 7.25
C LYS A 225 -20.51 -13.47 6.87
N GLN A 226 -20.84 -12.84 5.75
CA GLN A 226 -22.22 -12.72 5.26
C GLN A 226 -22.85 -14.08 4.97
N ALA A 227 -22.10 -15.00 4.34
CA ALA A 227 -22.57 -16.36 4.07
C ALA A 227 -22.84 -17.14 5.36
N LYS A 228 -21.99 -16.98 6.37
CA LYS A 228 -22.18 -17.58 7.70
C LYS A 228 -23.45 -17.04 8.38
N GLU A 229 -23.63 -15.72 8.39
CA GLU A 229 -24.82 -15.08 8.99
C GLU A 229 -26.11 -15.54 8.30
N ALA A 230 -26.11 -15.66 6.97
CA ALA A 230 -27.24 -16.19 6.21
C ALA A 230 -27.53 -17.68 6.54
N ALA A 231 -26.50 -18.51 6.69
CA ALA A 231 -26.64 -19.91 7.06
C ALA A 231 -27.18 -20.07 8.50
N GLU A 232 -26.70 -19.26 9.44
CA GLU A 232 -27.20 -19.23 10.82
C GLU A 232 -28.66 -18.78 10.88
N ALA A 233 -29.04 -17.74 10.14
CA ALA A 233 -30.42 -17.29 10.04
C ALA A 233 -31.34 -18.39 9.46
N ALA A 234 -30.91 -19.08 8.40
CA ALA A 234 -31.66 -20.20 7.82
C ALA A 234 -31.80 -21.38 8.81
N ASN A 235 -30.73 -21.70 9.55
CA ASN A 235 -30.77 -22.77 10.55
C ASN A 235 -31.68 -22.42 11.74
N SER A 236 -31.68 -21.16 12.17
CA SER A 236 -32.60 -20.65 13.20
C SER A 236 -34.05 -20.72 12.72
N ALA A 237 -34.34 -20.26 11.49
CA ALA A 237 -35.68 -20.32 10.91
C ALA A 237 -36.19 -21.77 10.79
N LYS A 238 -35.32 -22.70 10.36
CA LYS A 238 -35.64 -24.14 10.32
C LYS A 238 -35.94 -24.69 11.72
N SER A 239 -35.15 -24.32 12.72
CA SER A 239 -35.35 -24.76 14.11
C SER A 239 -36.68 -24.25 14.67
N GLN A 240 -37.01 -22.98 14.42
CA GLN A 240 -38.28 -22.40 14.81
C GLN A 240 -39.48 -23.05 14.10
N PHE A 241 -39.35 -23.33 12.79
CA PHE A 241 -40.37 -24.06 12.03
C PHE A 241 -40.62 -25.45 12.63
N LEU A 242 -39.56 -26.23 12.89
CA LEU A 242 -39.69 -27.56 13.48
C LEU A 242 -40.29 -27.53 14.89
N ALA A 243 -39.91 -26.54 15.71
CA ALA A 243 -40.49 -26.35 17.04
C ALA A 243 -41.98 -26.02 16.98
N ASN A 244 -42.38 -25.10 16.10
CA ASN A 244 -43.79 -24.74 15.90
C ASN A 244 -44.61 -25.94 15.40
N MET A 245 -44.10 -26.67 14.39
CA MET A 245 -44.75 -27.89 13.90
C MET A 245 -44.90 -28.96 14.98
N SER A 246 -43.89 -29.14 15.84
CA SER A 246 -43.97 -30.09 16.97
C SER A 246 -45.06 -29.69 17.97
N HIS A 247 -45.21 -28.39 18.24
CA HIS A 247 -46.26 -27.86 19.11
C HIS A 247 -47.66 -28.09 18.49
N GLU A 248 -47.82 -27.85 17.19
CA GLU A 248 -49.09 -28.08 16.49
C GLU A 248 -49.47 -29.57 16.41
N ILE A 249 -48.52 -30.48 16.20
CA ILE A 249 -48.80 -31.93 16.16
C ILE A 249 -49.14 -32.49 17.55
N ARG A 250 -48.54 -31.95 18.63
CA ARG A 250 -48.84 -32.39 20.00
C ARG A 250 -50.20 -31.93 20.51
N THR A 251 -50.76 -30.87 19.96
CA THR A 251 -52.04 -30.29 20.41
C THR A 251 -53.26 -31.19 20.12
N PRO A 252 -53.42 -31.82 18.94
CA PRO A 252 -54.51 -32.77 18.69
C PRO A 252 -54.27 -34.15 19.33
N LEU A 253 -53.03 -34.54 19.63
CA LEU A 253 -52.72 -35.81 20.32
C LEU A 253 -53.02 -35.78 21.83
N ASN A 254 -53.23 -34.58 22.40
CA ASN A 254 -53.73 -34.38 23.75
C ASN A 254 -55.21 -33.93 23.77
N ALA A 255 -55.91 -33.94 22.64
CA ALA A 255 -57.37 -33.84 22.67
C ALA A 255 -57.87 -35.05 23.48
N PRO A 256 -58.55 -34.84 24.64
CA PRO A 256 -58.94 -35.94 25.48
C PRO A 256 -59.85 -36.85 24.68
N ASP A 257 -59.32 -38.03 24.38
CA ASP A 257 -60.04 -39.23 23.97
C ASP A 257 -61.30 -39.28 24.82
N TYR A 258 -62.46 -39.05 24.18
CA TYR A 258 -63.75 -38.87 24.81
C TYR A 258 -64.06 -40.02 25.78
N PRO A 259 -63.89 -39.86 27.12
CA PRO A 259 -64.05 -40.97 28.06
C PRO A 259 -65.53 -41.36 28.21
N HIS A 260 -66.44 -40.50 27.75
CA HIS A 260 -67.88 -40.67 27.89
C HIS A 260 -68.45 -41.71 26.92
N LEU A 261 -67.78 -42.02 25.80
CA LEU A 261 -68.24 -43.06 24.86
C LEU A 261 -67.83 -44.48 25.31
N PHE A 262 -66.71 -44.63 26.03
CA PHE A 262 -66.27 -45.94 26.53
C PHE A 262 -67.09 -46.42 27.74
N CYS A 263 -67.59 -45.49 28.57
CA CYS A 263 -68.49 -45.81 29.68
C CYS A 263 -69.88 -46.26 29.21
N LEU A 264 -70.37 -45.70 28.09
CA LEU A 264 -71.65 -46.12 27.49
C LEU A 264 -71.57 -47.51 26.83
N TYR A 265 -70.43 -47.87 26.22
CA TYR A 265 -70.26 -49.20 25.61
C TYR A 265 -70.16 -50.32 26.67
N THR A 266 -69.46 -50.06 27.78
CA THR A 266 -69.34 -51.04 28.88
C THR A 266 -70.66 -51.24 29.63
N GLN A 267 -71.49 -50.20 29.80
CA GLN A 267 -72.84 -50.34 30.35
C GLN A 267 -73.82 -51.06 29.41
N TYR A 268 -73.67 -50.95 28.09
CA TYR A 268 -74.55 -51.62 27.14
C TYR A 268 -74.31 -53.14 27.05
N VAL A 269 -73.03 -53.58 27.16
CA VAL A 269 -72.66 -55.00 27.11
C VAL A 269 -73.02 -55.74 28.41
N THR A 270 -72.88 -55.10 29.58
CA THR A 270 -73.28 -55.72 30.86
C THR A 270 -74.80 -55.82 31.03
N ARG A 271 -75.58 -54.93 30.42
CA ARG A 271 -77.05 -54.95 30.53
C ARG A 271 -77.72 -56.00 29.64
N ASN A 272 -77.06 -56.45 28.56
CA ASN A 272 -77.59 -57.45 27.63
C ASN A 272 -77.10 -58.90 27.89
N LEU A 273 -76.12 -59.10 28.77
CA LEU A 273 -75.63 -60.44 29.15
C LEU A 273 -76.34 -61.07 30.35
N VAL A 274 -77.37 -60.42 30.89
CA VAL A 274 -78.20 -60.91 32.03
C VAL A 274 -79.60 -61.36 31.57
N LEU A 275 -79.87 -61.40 30.27
CA LEU A 275 -81.17 -61.82 29.71
C LEU A 275 -81.10 -62.97 28.69
N LEU A 276 -80.06 -63.81 28.78
CA LEU A 276 -79.99 -65.14 28.16
C LEU A 276 -79.37 -66.11 29.18
#